data_AF-I3T6J9-F1
#
_entry.id   AF-I3T6J9-F1
#
_cell.length_a   1.000
_cell.length_b   1.000
_cell.length_c   1.000
_cell.angle_alpha   90.00
_cell.angle_beta   90.00
_cell.angle_gamma   90.00
#
_symmetry.space_group_name_H-M   'P 1'
#
loop_
_entity.id
_entity.type
_entity.pdbx_description
1 polymer ?
#
loop_
_entity_poly.entity_id
_entity_poly.type
_entity_poly.pdbx_seq_one_letter_code
_entity_poly.pdbx_strand_id
1 'polypeptide(L)'
;MLRVGRKVEAKDAARGALKSPWWTLGCMYRDVADIAQWDDEQIEYIKEKVTEEGRQEDLKKGKAPAQVVLDEAAFLLDLASIEGNWDGYLERIGKCYEEGGLDDIAKFILYKQ
;
A
#
# COMPACT_ATOMS: atom_id res chain seq x y z
N MET A 1 -14.23 18.70 7.13
CA MET A 1 -15.27 18.69 6.07
C MET A 1 -16.55 18.01 6.53
N LEU A 2 -16.53 16.72 6.90
CA LEU A 2 -17.74 16.00 7.39
C LEU A 2 -18.40 16.65 8.61
N ARG A 3 -17.59 17.00 9.62
CA ARG A 3 -18.08 17.66 10.86
C ARG A 3 -18.77 19.00 10.64
N VAL A 4 -18.53 19.64 9.48
CA VAL A 4 -19.12 20.94 9.12
C VAL A 4 -20.14 20.82 7.97
N GLY A 5 -20.65 19.60 7.72
CA GLY A 5 -21.71 19.34 6.74
C GLY A 5 -21.28 19.32 5.27
N ARG A 6 -19.98 19.50 4.98
CA ARG A 6 -19.40 19.53 3.62
C ARG A 6 -19.12 18.11 3.11
N LYS A 7 -20.19 17.40 2.73
CA LYS A 7 -20.11 15.98 2.33
C LYS A 7 -19.39 15.75 1.01
N VAL A 8 -19.60 16.61 0.01
CA VAL A 8 -18.98 16.45 -1.32
C VAL A 8 -17.47 16.68 -1.23
N GLU A 9 -17.04 17.74 -0.56
CA GLU A 9 -15.63 18.05 -0.38
C GLU A 9 -14.92 17.01 0.50
N ALA A 10 -15.61 16.44 1.49
CA ALA A 10 -15.07 15.33 2.26
C ALA A 10 -14.83 14.09 1.39
N LYS A 11 -15.80 13.77 0.53
CA LYS A 11 -15.70 12.64 -0.42
C LYS A 11 -14.53 12.84 -1.39
N ASP A 12 -14.40 14.03 -1.98
CA ASP A 12 -13.31 14.33 -2.92
C ASP A 12 -11.95 14.33 -2.22
N ALA A 13 -11.86 14.85 -1.00
CA ALA A 13 -10.64 14.79 -0.19
C ALA A 13 -10.24 13.34 0.15
N ALA A 14 -11.21 12.50 0.54
CA ALA A 14 -10.97 11.08 0.83
C ALA A 14 -10.48 10.34 -0.42
N ARG A 15 -11.10 10.58 -1.58
CA ARG A 15 -10.64 10.03 -2.87
C ARG A 15 -9.24 10.50 -3.24
N GLY A 16 -8.88 11.73 -2.91
CA GLY A 16 -7.53 12.24 -3.09
C GLY A 16 -6.52 11.53 -2.17
N ALA A 17 -6.88 11.34 -0.90
CA ALA A 17 -6.04 10.68 0.08
C ALA A 17 -5.77 9.21 -0.29
N LEU A 18 -6.78 8.48 -0.76
CA LEU A 18 -6.65 7.07 -1.17
C LEU A 18 -5.84 6.84 -2.46
N LYS A 19 -5.43 7.92 -3.15
CA LYS A 19 -4.43 7.84 -4.25
C LYS A 19 -2.99 7.92 -3.75
N SER A 20 -2.80 8.22 -2.48
CA SER A 20 -1.49 8.16 -1.79
C SER A 20 -1.38 6.83 -1.04
N PRO A 21 -0.18 6.41 -0.62
CA PRO A 21 -0.02 5.18 0.14
C PRO A 21 -0.88 5.18 1.41
N TRP A 22 -1.67 4.14 1.61
CA TRP A 22 -2.70 4.03 2.65
C TRP A 22 -2.10 3.95 4.05
N TRP A 23 -0.88 3.42 4.18
CA TRP A 23 -0.13 3.45 5.44
C TRP A 23 0.19 4.87 5.95
N THR A 24 -0.02 5.90 5.14
CA THR A 24 0.21 7.32 5.52
C THR A 24 -1.06 8.07 5.95
N LEU A 25 -2.24 7.45 5.90
CA LEU A 25 -3.53 8.12 6.12
C LEU A 25 -3.74 8.64 7.55
N GLY A 26 -2.97 8.16 8.53
CA GLY A 26 -3.08 8.53 9.95
C GLY A 26 -4.41 8.09 10.61
N CYS A 27 -5.22 7.31 9.91
CA CYS A 27 -6.48 6.72 10.36
C CYS A 27 -6.71 5.39 9.62
N MET A 28 -7.76 4.65 9.98
CA MET A 28 -8.05 3.36 9.34
C MET A 28 -8.46 3.58 7.88
N TYR A 29 -7.92 2.76 6.97
CA TYR A 29 -8.29 2.78 5.55
C TYR A 29 -9.81 2.75 5.36
N ARG A 30 -10.50 1.87 6.10
CA ARG A 30 -11.95 1.66 5.99
C ARG A 30 -12.75 2.94 6.24
N ASP A 31 -12.36 3.74 7.22
CA ASP A 31 -13.02 5.02 7.52
C ASP A 31 -12.91 5.99 6.32
N VAL A 32 -11.75 6.02 5.66
CA VAL A 32 -11.52 6.88 4.49
C VAL A 32 -12.23 6.34 3.25
N ALA A 33 -12.22 5.02 3.04
CA ALA A 33 -12.93 4.34 1.95
C ALA A 33 -14.45 4.56 2.02
N ASP A 34 -15.03 4.47 3.22
CA ASP A 34 -16.45 4.74 3.45
C ASP A 34 -16.83 6.18 3.06
N ILE A 35 -15.96 7.16 3.39
CA ILE A 35 -16.15 8.57 3.01
C ILE A 35 -16.01 8.74 1.48
N ALA A 36 -15.03 8.06 0.87
CA ALA A 36 -14.78 8.09 -0.57
C ALA A 36 -15.87 7.39 -1.39
N GLN A 37 -16.68 6.55 -0.72
CA GLN A 37 -17.61 5.59 -1.34
C GLN A 37 -16.85 4.67 -2.29
N TRP A 38 -15.80 4.04 -1.77
CA TRP A 38 -15.05 3.00 -2.44
C TRP A 38 -15.46 1.64 -1.89
N ASP A 39 -15.58 0.67 -2.80
CA ASP A 39 -15.89 -0.71 -2.46
C ASP A 39 -14.59 -1.54 -2.28
N ASP A 40 -14.74 -2.76 -1.78
CA ASP A 40 -13.63 -3.68 -1.49
C ASP A 40 -12.83 -4.10 -2.74
N GLU A 41 -13.33 -3.84 -3.95
CA GLU A 41 -12.62 -4.08 -5.22
C GLU A 41 -11.21 -3.48 -5.25
N GLN A 42 -11.01 -2.32 -4.60
CA GLN A 42 -9.69 -1.67 -4.55
C GLN A 42 -8.69 -2.45 -3.70
N ILE A 43 -9.15 -3.08 -2.61
CA ILE A 43 -8.31 -3.94 -1.77
C ILE A 43 -7.92 -5.19 -2.57
N GLU A 44 -8.89 -5.80 -3.27
CA GLU A 44 -8.64 -7.00 -4.08
C GLU A 44 -7.65 -6.73 -5.22
N TYR A 45 -7.70 -5.54 -5.84
CA TYR A 45 -6.70 -5.12 -6.82
C TYR A 45 -5.28 -5.06 -6.22
N ILE A 46 -5.11 -4.50 -5.02
CA ILE A 46 -3.79 -4.48 -4.36
C ILE A 46 -3.33 -5.89 -4.02
N LYS A 47 -4.22 -6.76 -3.54
CA LYS A 47 -3.90 -8.18 -3.27
C LYS A 47 -3.46 -8.91 -4.54
N GLU A 48 -4.09 -8.64 -5.69
CA GLU A 48 -3.67 -9.18 -6.97
C GLU A 48 -2.28 -8.66 -7.37
N LYS A 49 -2.00 -7.38 -7.12
CA LYS A 49 -0.70 -6.78 -7.47
C LYS A 49 0.47 -7.34 -6.68
N VAL A 50 0.25 -7.87 -5.48
CA VAL A 50 1.29 -8.55 -4.70
C VAL A 50 1.45 -10.03 -5.05
N THR A 51 0.73 -10.60 -6.04
CA THR A 51 0.98 -11.97 -6.48
C THR A 51 2.12 -12.05 -7.50
N GLU A 52 2.60 -13.27 -7.76
CA GLU A 52 3.61 -13.49 -8.79
C GLU A 52 3.07 -13.14 -10.18
N GLU A 53 1.80 -13.44 -10.47
CA GLU A 53 1.16 -13.05 -11.72
C GLU A 53 1.14 -11.52 -11.90
N GLY A 54 0.83 -10.78 -10.82
CA GLY A 54 0.87 -9.32 -10.80
C GLY A 54 2.27 -8.77 -11.09
N ARG A 55 3.31 -9.35 -10.48
CA ARG A 55 4.73 -9.02 -10.74
C ARG A 55 5.09 -9.27 -12.21
N GLN A 56 4.74 -10.44 -12.75
CA GLN A 56 5.04 -10.80 -14.14
C GLN A 56 4.32 -9.89 -15.14
N GLU A 57 3.10 -9.44 -14.84
CA GLU A 57 2.39 -8.46 -15.67
C GLU A 57 3.15 -7.12 -15.74
N ASP A 58 3.61 -6.63 -14.59
CA ASP A 58 4.33 -5.36 -14.52
C ASP A 58 5.69 -5.42 -15.23
N LEU A 59 6.38 -6.56 -15.16
CA LEU A 59 7.59 -6.84 -15.96
C LEU A 59 7.28 -6.85 -17.47
N LYS A 60 6.18 -7.50 -17.90
CA LYS A 60 5.73 -7.49 -19.31
C LYS A 60 5.39 -6.10 -19.82
N LYS A 61 4.91 -5.21 -18.93
CA LYS A 61 4.67 -3.79 -19.24
C LYS A 61 5.96 -2.97 -19.36
N GLY A 62 7.13 -3.57 -19.14
CA GLY A 62 8.43 -2.95 -19.33
C GLY A 62 8.96 -2.20 -18.09
N LYS A 63 8.36 -2.42 -16.91
CA LYS A 63 8.93 -1.87 -15.67
C LYS A 63 10.28 -2.53 -15.37
N ALA A 64 11.22 -1.76 -14.82
CA ALA A 64 12.50 -2.29 -14.37
C ALA A 64 12.28 -3.26 -13.18
N PRO A 65 13.03 -4.38 -13.07
CA PRO A 65 12.86 -5.34 -11.98
C PRO A 65 12.90 -4.72 -10.59
N ALA A 66 13.86 -3.81 -10.35
CA ALA A 66 13.98 -3.08 -9.09
C ALA A 66 12.74 -2.23 -8.78
N GLN A 67 12.09 -1.65 -9.81
CA GLN A 67 10.86 -0.89 -9.61
C GLN A 67 9.68 -1.80 -9.26
N VAL A 68 9.58 -2.99 -9.88
CA VAL A 68 8.49 -3.95 -9.60
C VAL A 68 8.52 -4.39 -8.14
N VAL A 69 9.70 -4.71 -7.60
CA VAL A 69 9.83 -5.14 -6.19
C VAL A 69 9.57 -3.99 -5.21
N LEU A 70 9.94 -2.75 -5.55
CA LEU A 70 9.63 -1.59 -4.72
C LEU A 70 8.14 -1.21 -4.76
N ASP A 71 7.48 -1.33 -5.91
CA ASP A 71 6.03 -1.16 -6.03
C ASP A 71 5.30 -2.19 -5.17
N GLU A 72 5.76 -3.44 -5.15
CA GLU A 72 5.22 -4.46 -4.26
C GLU A 72 5.44 -4.15 -2.79
N ALA A 73 6.62 -3.66 -2.40
CA ALA A 73 6.85 -3.22 -1.02
C ALA A 73 5.81 -2.18 -0.59
N ALA A 74 5.46 -1.23 -1.48
CA ALA A 74 4.42 -0.24 -1.22
C ALA A 74 3.04 -0.88 -1.03
N PHE A 75 2.67 -1.84 -1.88
CA PHE A 75 1.40 -2.58 -1.73
C PHE A 75 1.34 -3.40 -0.45
N LEU A 76 2.44 -4.04 -0.05
CA LEU A 76 2.53 -4.80 1.21
C LEU A 76 2.38 -3.89 2.43
N LEU A 77 2.92 -2.67 2.41
CA LEU A 77 2.72 -1.68 3.47
C LEU A 77 1.24 -1.27 3.59
N ASP A 78 0.55 -1.09 2.46
CA ASP A 78 -0.88 -0.76 2.44
C ASP A 78 -1.72 -1.91 3.00
N LEU A 79 -1.43 -3.16 2.62
CA LEU A 79 -2.10 -4.35 3.16
C LEU A 79 -1.86 -4.53 4.65
N ALA A 80 -0.61 -4.38 5.11
CA ALA A 80 -0.27 -4.43 6.53
C ALA A 80 -1.04 -3.38 7.34
N SER A 81 -1.20 -2.17 6.79
CA SER A 81 -2.00 -1.12 7.42
C SER A 81 -3.50 -1.45 7.47
N ILE A 82 -4.05 -2.12 6.45
CA ILE A 82 -5.46 -2.54 6.44
C ILE A 82 -5.72 -3.65 7.45
N GLU A 83 -4.85 -4.66 7.46
CA GLU A 83 -4.99 -5.84 8.33
C GLU A 83 -4.59 -5.55 9.78
N GLY A 84 -3.88 -4.44 10.02
CA GLY A 84 -3.35 -4.10 11.34
C GLY A 84 -2.24 -5.05 11.81
N ASN A 85 -1.65 -5.81 10.89
CA ASN A 85 -0.59 -6.77 11.16
C ASN A 85 0.67 -6.35 10.40
N TRP A 86 1.59 -5.67 11.08
CA TRP A 86 2.87 -5.25 10.49
C TRP A 86 3.90 -6.38 10.51
N ASP A 87 4.00 -7.09 11.63
CA ASP A 87 5.02 -8.12 11.86
C ASP A 87 4.98 -9.23 10.82
N GLY A 88 3.77 -9.62 10.38
CA GLY A 88 3.59 -10.64 9.34
C GLY A 88 4.14 -10.26 7.96
N TYR A 89 4.40 -8.97 7.71
CA TYR A 89 4.85 -8.44 6.43
C TYR A 89 6.32 -8.00 6.43
N LEU A 90 6.94 -7.79 7.60
CA LEU A 90 8.30 -7.22 7.72
C LEU A 90 9.34 -8.01 6.91
N GLU A 91 9.32 -9.35 6.97
CA GLU A 91 10.27 -10.19 6.23
C GLU A 91 10.17 -9.98 4.72
N ARG A 92 8.94 -9.98 4.19
CA ARG A 92 8.69 -9.82 2.77
C ARG A 92 8.99 -8.40 2.28
N ILE A 93 8.62 -7.39 3.06
CA ILE A 93 8.92 -5.99 2.77
C ILE A 93 10.44 -5.77 2.77
N GLY A 94 11.15 -6.27 3.78
CA GLY A 94 12.61 -6.19 3.86
C GLY A 94 13.29 -6.79 2.64
N LYS A 95 12.85 -7.99 2.22
CA LYS A 95 13.34 -8.63 1.00
C LYS A 95 13.10 -7.80 -0.26
N CYS A 96 11.93 -7.16 -0.39
CA CYS A 96 11.64 -6.29 -1.53
C CYS A 96 12.58 -5.07 -1.58
N TYR A 97 12.92 -4.48 -0.43
CA TYR A 97 13.89 -3.38 -0.36
C TYR A 97 15.31 -3.85 -0.68
N GLU A 98 15.72 -5.04 -0.25
CA GLU A 98 17.01 -5.64 -0.62
C GLU A 98 17.11 -5.89 -2.13
N GLU A 99 16.10 -6.54 -2.73
CA GLU A 99 16.03 -6.77 -4.19
C GLU A 99 15.94 -5.46 -4.99
N GLY A 100 15.37 -4.41 -4.39
CA GLY A 100 15.33 -3.06 -4.93
C GLY A 100 16.65 -2.27 -4.80
N GLY A 101 17.68 -2.85 -4.16
CA GLY A 101 18.99 -2.21 -3.95
C GLY A 101 19.03 -1.21 -2.79
N LEU A 102 18.10 -1.32 -1.83
CA LEU A 102 18.00 -0.49 -0.63
C LEU A 102 18.33 -1.30 0.63
N ASP A 103 19.53 -1.90 0.66
CA ASP A 103 19.98 -2.80 1.72
C ASP A 103 19.89 -2.20 3.13
N ASP A 104 20.18 -0.91 3.28
CA ASP A 104 20.15 -0.23 4.58
C ASP A 104 18.71 -0.10 5.11
N ILE A 105 17.74 0.08 4.21
CA ILE A 105 16.32 0.10 4.56
C ILE A 105 15.85 -1.31 4.93
N ALA A 106 16.27 -2.32 4.17
CA ALA A 106 15.98 -3.72 4.50
C ALA A 106 16.48 -4.09 5.90
N LYS A 107 17.74 -3.74 6.23
CA LYS A 107 18.32 -3.95 7.57
C LYS A 107 17.55 -3.21 8.66
N PHE A 108 17.13 -1.97 8.40
CA PHE A 108 16.35 -1.19 9.35
C PHE A 108 15.00 -1.84 9.65
N ILE A 109 14.28 -2.29 8.62
CA ILE A 109 12.96 -2.92 8.75
C ILE A 109 13.05 -4.26 9.51
N LEU A 110 14.10 -5.03 9.24
CA LEU A 110 14.31 -6.34 9.87
C LEU A 110 15.00 -6.28 11.23
N TYR A 111 15.34 -5.07 11.71
CA TYR A 111 15.99 -4.90 12.99
C TYR A 111 15.06 -5.33 14.13
N LYS A 112 15.50 -6.30 14.93
CA LYS A 112 14.84 -6.73 16.16
C LYS A 112 15.66 -6.23 17.34
N GLN A 113 15.01 -5.51 18.26
CA GLN A 113 15.61 -5.01 19.51
C GLN A 113 15.81 -6.13 20.52
#